data_AF-A0A7Y9I3G9-F1
#
_entry.id   AF-A0A7Y9I3G9-F1
#
_cell.length_a   1.000
_cell.length_b   1.000
_cell.length_c   1.000
_cell.angle_alpha   90.00
_cell.angle_beta   90.00
_cell.angle_gamma   90.00
#
_symmetry.space_group_name_H-M   'P 1'
#
loop_
_entity.id
_entity.type
_entity.pdbx_description
1 polymer ?
#
loop_
_entity_poly.entity_id
_entity_poly.type
_entity_poly.pdbx_seq_one_letter_code
_entity_poly.pdbx_strand_id
1 'polypeptide(L)'
;MKLARQVSAVARAHGAVADRAAVHEVQFAIAAKPDTIDVGFWRAVLGYAPMSDDNAVDPLGHGSTVWLQPLDEAKPLRHAMHVDVSLAREQAEERFAAAVAAGGRVVEDNGPASWLLADRAGNKVCLTAWPDGA
;
A
#
# COMPACT_ATOMS: atom_id res chain seq x y z
N MET A 1 -23.85 9.90 -0.97
CA MET A 1 -24.27 11.15 -1.65
C MET A 1 -24.97 12.18 -0.74
N LYS A 2 -25.85 11.82 0.22
CA LYS A 2 -26.51 12.81 1.12
C LYS A 2 -25.53 13.56 2.03
N LEU A 3 -24.60 12.84 2.66
CA LEU A 3 -23.60 13.41 3.57
C LEU A 3 -22.69 14.44 2.89
N ALA A 4 -22.12 14.10 1.73
CA ALA A 4 -21.27 15.02 0.97
C ALA A 4 -21.98 16.35 0.66
N ARG A 5 -23.26 16.29 0.27
CA ARG A 5 -24.07 17.50 0.03
C ARG A 5 -24.26 18.34 1.29
N GLN A 6 -24.46 17.72 2.45
CA GLN A 6 -24.60 18.41 3.73
C GLN A 6 -23.29 19.08 4.14
N VAL A 7 -22.14 18.39 4.02
CA VAL A 7 -20.81 18.96 4.30
C VAL A 7 -20.55 20.17 3.40
N SER A 8 -20.82 20.07 2.10
CA SER A 8 -20.66 21.23 1.18
C SER A 8 -21.57 22.41 1.53
N ALA A 9 -22.79 22.15 2.03
CA ALA A 9 -23.70 23.21 2.44
C ALA A 9 -23.17 23.95 3.68
N VAL A 10 -22.70 23.22 4.69
CA VAL A 10 -22.09 23.80 5.90
C VAL A 10 -20.81 24.56 5.55
N ALA A 11 -19.92 23.98 4.74
CA ALA A 11 -18.69 24.65 4.31
C ALA A 11 -18.97 26.00 3.61
N ARG A 12 -19.94 26.04 2.71
CA ARG A 12 -20.38 27.29 2.06
C ARG A 12 -20.96 28.30 3.05
N ALA A 13 -21.74 27.85 4.03
CA ALA A 13 -22.30 28.73 5.06
C ALA A 13 -21.21 29.40 5.92
N HIS A 14 -20.05 28.77 6.05
CA HIS A 14 -18.88 29.32 6.74
C HIS A 14 -17.86 30.00 5.80
N GLY A 15 -18.23 30.28 4.55
CA GLY A 15 -17.38 31.00 3.60
C GLY A 15 -16.21 30.19 3.04
N ALA A 16 -16.17 28.86 3.23
CA ALA A 16 -15.15 28.03 2.61
C ALA A 16 -15.33 28.04 1.08
N VAL A 17 -14.27 28.43 0.38
CA VAL A 17 -14.22 28.42 -1.09
C VAL A 17 -13.68 27.07 -1.53
N ALA A 18 -14.40 26.40 -2.42
CA ALA A 18 -13.92 25.15 -3.00
C ALA A 18 -12.81 25.44 -4.02
N ASP A 19 -11.61 24.93 -3.76
CA ASP A 19 -10.56 24.86 -4.76
C ASP A 19 -10.56 23.47 -5.41
N ARG A 20 -11.05 23.40 -6.66
CA ARG A 20 -11.08 22.15 -7.41
C ARG A 20 -9.71 21.75 -7.94
N ALA A 21 -8.77 22.69 -8.06
CA ALA A 21 -7.42 22.39 -8.53
C ALA A 21 -6.61 21.65 -7.45
N ALA A 22 -6.99 21.78 -6.17
CA ALA A 22 -6.40 21.02 -5.08
C ALA A 22 -6.80 19.52 -5.10
N VAL A 23 -7.88 19.15 -5.81
CA VAL A 23 -8.33 17.76 -5.89
C VAL A 23 -7.45 16.99 -6.89
N HIS A 24 -6.60 16.12 -6.37
CA HIS A 24 -5.84 15.16 -7.15
C HIS A 24 -5.71 13.85 -6.36
N GLU A 25 -5.55 12.74 -7.08
CA GLU A 25 -5.27 11.44 -6.50
C GLU A 25 -4.00 10.89 -7.14
N VAL A 26 -3.10 10.37 -6.31
CA VAL A 26 -1.90 9.64 -6.75
C VAL A 26 -2.06 8.19 -6.30
N GLN A 27 -1.83 7.25 -7.20
CA GLN A 27 -1.95 5.82 -6.94
C GLN A 27 -0.72 5.09 -7.44
N PHE A 28 -0.32 4.03 -6.74
CA PHE A 28 0.80 3.18 -7.12
C PHE A 28 0.29 1.81 -7.58
N ALA A 29 0.81 1.36 -8.71
CA ALA A 29 0.49 0.05 -9.27
C ALA A 29 1.68 -0.88 -9.08
N ILE A 30 1.49 -2.03 -8.42
CA ILE A 30 2.48 -3.09 -8.38
C ILE A 30 2.16 -4.08 -9.51
N ALA A 31 3.01 -4.12 -10.52
CA ALA A 31 2.78 -4.98 -11.68
C ALA A 31 3.16 -6.44 -11.41
N ALA A 32 2.31 -7.37 -11.87
CA ALA A 32 2.54 -8.81 -11.78
C ALA A 32 1.87 -9.54 -12.95
N LYS A 33 2.32 -10.75 -13.28
CA LYS A 33 1.58 -11.60 -14.23
C LYS A 33 0.29 -12.10 -13.56
N PRO A 34 -0.81 -12.34 -14.31
CA PRO A 34 -2.10 -12.70 -13.73
C PRO A 34 -2.05 -13.88 -12.74
N ASP A 35 -1.23 -14.88 -13.06
CA ASP A 35 -1.03 -16.08 -12.26
C ASP A 35 -0.16 -15.85 -11.01
N THR A 36 0.46 -14.69 -10.85
CA THR A 36 1.38 -14.32 -9.75
C THR A 36 0.95 -13.11 -8.93
N ILE A 37 -0.22 -12.52 -9.22
CA ILE A 37 -0.84 -11.47 -8.43
C ILE A 37 -1.01 -11.94 -6.98
N ASP A 38 -0.70 -11.07 -6.01
CA ASP A 38 -0.66 -11.39 -4.57
C ASP A 38 -1.23 -10.26 -3.69
N VAL A 39 -2.52 -9.98 -3.86
CA VAL A 39 -3.19 -8.87 -3.16
C VAL A 39 -3.16 -9.07 -1.63
N GLY A 40 -3.23 -10.32 -1.18
CA GLY A 40 -3.21 -10.67 0.25
C GLY A 40 -1.90 -10.26 0.91
N PHE A 41 -0.77 -10.59 0.29
CA PHE A 41 0.54 -10.14 0.74
C PHE A 41 0.63 -8.61 0.85
N TRP A 42 0.23 -7.89 -0.20
CA TRP A 42 0.32 -6.43 -0.22
C TRP A 42 -0.57 -5.74 0.81
N ARG A 43 -1.78 -6.25 1.05
CA ARG A 43 -2.66 -5.78 2.14
C ARG A 43 -2.01 -6.00 3.50
N ALA A 44 -1.49 -7.21 3.72
CA ALA A 44 -0.88 -7.59 4.98
C ALA A 44 0.34 -6.71 5.29
N VAL A 45 1.31 -6.59 4.36
CA VAL A 45 2.55 -5.86 4.59
C VAL A 45 2.32 -4.34 4.74
N LEU A 46 1.42 -3.75 3.95
CA LEU A 46 1.08 -2.32 4.06
C LEU A 46 0.17 -2.02 5.26
N GLY A 47 -0.57 -3.00 5.76
CA GLY A 47 -1.59 -2.79 6.80
C GLY A 47 -2.84 -2.11 6.25
N TYR A 48 -3.10 -2.35 4.97
CA TYR A 48 -4.15 -1.69 4.22
C TYR A 48 -5.42 -2.54 4.17
N ALA A 49 -6.57 -1.89 4.10
CA ALA A 49 -7.87 -2.54 4.04
C ALA A 49 -8.31 -2.81 2.59
N PRO A 50 -9.13 -3.85 2.36
CA PRO A 50 -9.77 -4.06 1.06
C PRO A 50 -10.89 -3.05 0.81
N MET A 51 -10.99 -2.57 -0.43
CA MET A 51 -12.17 -1.84 -0.93
C MET A 51 -12.73 -2.47 -2.21
N SER A 52 -11.90 -3.17 -2.98
CA SER A 52 -12.25 -4.05 -4.10
C SER A 52 -11.44 -5.36 -4.00
N ASP A 53 -11.54 -6.25 -4.98
CA ASP A 53 -10.80 -7.52 -4.96
C ASP A 53 -9.29 -7.35 -5.24
N ASP A 54 -8.90 -6.27 -5.90
CA ASP A 54 -7.57 -6.04 -6.49
C ASP A 54 -6.77 -4.87 -5.88
N ASN A 55 -7.26 -4.29 -4.78
CA ASN A 55 -6.65 -3.11 -4.17
C ASN A 55 -6.28 -3.26 -2.69
N ALA A 56 -5.49 -2.29 -2.22
CA ALA A 56 -5.17 -2.07 -0.82
C ALA A 56 -5.30 -0.56 -0.55
N VAL A 57 -6.14 -0.19 0.41
CA VAL A 57 -6.42 1.21 0.78
C VAL A 57 -5.93 1.48 2.19
N ASP A 58 -5.19 2.58 2.39
CA ASP A 58 -4.85 3.06 3.73
C ASP A 58 -6.13 3.41 4.51
N PRO A 59 -6.42 2.74 5.64
CA PRO A 59 -7.61 3.03 6.44
C PRO A 59 -7.66 4.47 6.96
N LEU A 60 -6.52 5.14 7.09
CA LEU A 60 -6.41 6.53 7.55
C LEU A 60 -6.39 7.53 6.40
N GLY A 61 -6.21 7.06 5.16
CA GLY A 61 -6.12 7.91 3.97
C GLY A 61 -4.89 8.82 3.95
N HIS A 62 -3.82 8.47 4.66
CA HIS A 62 -2.56 9.22 4.65
C HIS A 62 -1.66 8.77 3.48
N GLY A 63 -1.62 7.47 3.23
CA GLY A 63 -0.90 6.85 2.14
C GLY A 63 -1.72 6.79 0.85
N SER A 64 -1.00 6.75 -0.29
CA SER A 64 -1.61 6.53 -1.60
C SER A 64 -2.19 5.12 -1.70
N THR A 65 -3.30 4.98 -2.42
CA THR A 65 -3.86 3.67 -2.77
C THR A 65 -2.83 2.85 -3.55
N VAL A 66 -2.66 1.58 -3.16
CA VAL A 66 -1.82 0.61 -3.87
C VAL A 66 -2.72 -0.43 -4.55
N TRP A 67 -2.51 -0.67 -5.85
CA TRP A 67 -3.27 -1.64 -6.64
C TRP A 67 -2.34 -2.56 -7.44
N LEU A 68 -2.81 -3.74 -7.84
CA LEU A 68 -1.99 -4.68 -8.62
C LEU A 68 -2.31 -4.59 -10.12
N GLN A 69 -1.29 -4.39 -10.95
CA GLN A 69 -1.45 -4.25 -12.40
C GLN A 69 -1.09 -5.55 -13.13
N PRO A 70 -2.04 -6.19 -13.85
CA PRO A 70 -1.72 -7.30 -14.73
C PRO A 70 -0.73 -6.88 -15.83
N LEU A 71 0.36 -7.63 -15.98
CA LEU A 71 1.33 -7.45 -17.06
C LEU A 71 1.08 -8.45 -18.19
N ASP A 72 1.25 -7.99 -19.43
CA ASP A 72 1.35 -8.85 -20.62
C ASP A 72 2.43 -9.93 -20.41
N GLU A 73 2.11 -11.19 -20.67
CA GLU A 73 3.00 -12.33 -20.44
C GLU A 73 4.33 -12.24 -21.19
N ALA A 74 4.35 -11.59 -22.35
CA ALA A 74 5.53 -11.42 -23.20
C ALA A 74 6.46 -10.28 -22.72
N LYS A 75 6.00 -9.41 -21.81
CA LYS A 75 6.84 -8.34 -21.26
C LYS A 75 7.75 -8.87 -20.14
N PRO A 76 9.07 -8.67 -20.22
CA PRO A 76 9.96 -9.00 -19.12
C PRO A 76 9.68 -8.08 -17.93
N LEU A 77 9.62 -8.65 -16.73
CA LEU A 77 9.49 -7.86 -15.51
C LEU A 77 10.80 -7.11 -15.27
N ARG A 78 10.73 -5.78 -15.25
CA ARG A 78 11.85 -4.91 -14.86
C ARG A 78 11.51 -4.29 -13.51
N HIS A 79 11.95 -4.94 -12.44
CA HIS A 79 11.80 -4.39 -11.10
C HIS A 79 12.75 -3.19 -10.94
N ALA A 80 12.19 -1.99 -10.83
CA ALA A 80 12.93 -0.75 -10.56
C ALA A 80 12.21 0.09 -9.48
N MET A 81 11.47 -0.57 -8.58
CA MET A 81 10.78 0.08 -7.48
C MET A 81 10.97 -0.70 -6.19
N HIS A 82 10.98 0.05 -5.09
CA HIS A 82 11.13 -0.44 -3.73
C HIS A 82 10.13 0.34 -2.87
N VAL A 83 9.40 -0.36 -1.99
CA VAL A 83 8.45 0.24 -1.06
C VAL A 83 8.99 0.03 0.34
N ASP A 84 9.13 1.11 1.11
CA ASP A 84 9.49 1.05 2.52
C ASP A 84 8.23 1.22 3.38
N VAL A 85 8.03 0.31 4.33
CA VAL A 85 6.96 0.35 5.31
C VAL A 85 7.57 0.48 6.69
N SER A 86 7.54 1.69 7.22
CA SER A 86 7.97 1.96 8.58
C SER A 86 6.79 1.98 9.54
N LEU A 87 6.95 1.32 10.68
CA LEU A 87 5.94 1.24 11.72
C LEU A 87 6.60 1.22 13.09
N ALA A 88 5.81 1.38 14.16
CA ALA A 88 6.34 1.27 15.52
C ALA A 88 6.95 -0.12 15.73
N ARG A 89 8.10 -0.19 16.43
CA ARG A 89 8.82 -1.44 16.69
C ARG A 89 7.95 -2.53 17.30
N GLU A 90 7.06 -2.17 18.21
CA GLU A 90 6.15 -3.10 18.89
C GLU A 90 5.11 -3.72 17.95
N GLN A 91 4.95 -3.18 16.74
CA GLN A 91 4.05 -3.66 15.69
C GLN A 91 4.80 -4.39 14.56
N ALA A 92 6.12 -4.23 14.48
CA ALA A 92 6.94 -4.69 13.36
C ALA A 92 6.90 -6.22 13.21
N GLU A 93 7.04 -6.96 14.32
CA GLU A 93 7.00 -8.44 14.31
C GLU A 93 5.63 -9.00 13.94
N GLU A 94 4.55 -8.40 14.45
CA GLU A 94 3.18 -8.79 14.11
C GLU A 94 2.91 -8.58 12.61
N ARG A 95 3.34 -7.42 12.09
CA ARG A 95 3.20 -7.09 10.67
C ARG A 95 4.02 -8.03 9.79
N PHE A 96 5.24 -8.34 10.19
CA PHE A 96 6.10 -9.31 9.50
C PHE A 96 5.43 -10.69 9.45
N ALA A 97 4.97 -11.19 10.61
CA ALA A 97 4.31 -12.49 10.70
C ALA A 97 3.05 -12.55 9.82
N ALA A 98 2.24 -11.48 9.79
CA ALA A 98 1.08 -11.38 8.91
C ALA A 98 1.47 -11.41 7.43
N ALA A 99 2.52 -10.69 7.02
CA ALA A 99 2.99 -10.66 5.64
C ALA A 99 3.52 -12.03 5.18
N VAL A 100 4.26 -12.75 6.04
CA VAL A 100 4.74 -14.11 5.76
C VAL A 100 3.59 -15.10 5.69
N ALA A 101 2.63 -15.02 6.63
CA ALA A 101 1.44 -15.87 6.62
C ALA A 101 0.56 -15.64 5.36
N ALA A 102 0.61 -14.43 4.80
CA ALA A 102 -0.05 -14.08 3.55
C ALA A 102 0.70 -14.52 2.28
N GLY A 103 1.82 -15.25 2.39
CA GLY A 103 2.58 -15.78 1.25
C GLY A 103 3.87 -15.02 0.90
N GLY A 104 4.21 -13.98 1.66
CA GLY A 104 5.45 -13.23 1.49
C GLY A 104 6.69 -14.10 1.68
N ARG A 105 7.66 -14.00 0.76
CA ARG A 105 8.95 -14.68 0.89
C ARG A 105 9.97 -13.74 1.53
N VAL A 106 10.69 -14.23 2.52
CA VAL A 106 11.81 -13.51 3.13
C VAL A 106 13.00 -13.56 2.19
N VAL A 107 13.47 -12.39 1.76
CA VAL A 107 14.68 -12.21 0.93
C VAL A 107 15.87 -11.90 1.83
N GLU A 108 15.70 -11.00 2.78
CA GLU A 108 16.69 -10.64 3.80
C GLU A 108 16.01 -10.48 5.16
N ASP A 109 16.68 -10.91 6.22
CA ASP A 109 16.20 -10.86 7.60
C ASP A 109 17.28 -10.25 8.50
N ASN A 110 17.04 -9.04 8.97
CA ASN A 110 17.90 -8.33 9.93
C ASN A 110 17.26 -8.29 11.32
N GLY A 111 16.29 -9.16 11.60
CA GLY A 111 15.49 -9.15 12.81
C GLY A 111 14.63 -7.88 12.92
N PRO A 112 14.30 -7.43 14.14
CA PRO A 112 13.38 -6.32 14.36
C PRO A 112 13.94 -4.96 13.93
N ALA A 113 15.07 -4.90 13.22
CA ALA A 113 15.52 -3.70 12.53
C ALA A 113 14.83 -3.58 11.16
N SER A 114 14.92 -4.62 10.32
CA SER A 114 14.31 -4.64 9.00
C SER A 114 14.19 -6.04 8.40
N TRP A 115 13.19 -6.20 7.51
CA TRP A 115 13.04 -7.37 6.63
C TRP A 115 12.81 -6.93 5.20
N LEU A 116 13.49 -7.58 4.26
CA LEU A 116 13.17 -7.48 2.84
C LEU A 116 12.28 -8.65 2.46
N LEU A 117 11.04 -8.36 2.06
CA LEU A 117 10.07 -9.34 1.63
C LEU A 117 9.84 -9.25 0.12
N ALA A 118 9.44 -10.37 -0.49
CA ALA A 118 9.02 -10.41 -1.88
C ALA A 118 7.69 -11.13 -2.08
N ASP A 119 6.84 -10.58 -2.95
CA ASP A 119 5.62 -11.23 -3.44
C ASP A 119 5.95 -12.36 -4.43
N ARG A 120 4.95 -13.12 -4.88
CA ARG A 120 5.13 -14.21 -5.86
C ARG A 120 5.70 -13.77 -7.22
N ALA A 121 5.43 -12.55 -7.65
CA ALA A 121 5.97 -11.99 -8.89
C ALA A 121 7.43 -11.50 -8.74
N GLY A 122 7.95 -11.42 -7.52
CA GLY A 122 9.32 -10.97 -7.22
C GLY A 122 9.41 -9.48 -6.86
N ASN A 123 8.28 -8.77 -6.73
CA ASN A 123 8.27 -7.39 -6.26
C ASN A 123 8.66 -7.34 -4.80
N LYS A 124 9.46 -6.33 -4.43
CA LYS A 124 10.08 -6.25 -3.11
C LYS A 124 9.51 -5.10 -2.28
N VAL A 125 9.46 -5.32 -0.97
CA VAL A 125 9.06 -4.34 0.04
C VAL A 125 9.93 -4.53 1.27
N CYS A 126 10.40 -3.44 1.85
CA CYS A 126 11.11 -3.43 3.11
C CYS A 126 10.14 -3.10 4.24
N LEU A 127 10.22 -3.84 5.33
CA LEU A 127 9.47 -3.58 6.56
C LEU A 127 10.47 -3.16 7.64
N THR A 128 10.32 -1.96 8.20
CA THR A 128 11.28 -1.37 9.14
C THR A 128 10.62 -0.94 10.45
N ALA A 129 11.24 -1.29 11.58
CA ALA A 129 10.67 -1.01 12.91
C ALA A 129 10.75 0.46 13.37
N TRP A 130 11.29 1.33 12.52
CA TRP A 130 11.35 2.78 12.70
C TRP A 130 11.40 3.45 11.32
N PRO A 131 10.87 4.68 11.18
CA PRO A 131 11.13 5.48 9.99
C PRO A 131 12.64 5.60 9.78
N ASP A 132 13.13 5.11 8.65
CA ASP A 132 14.52 5.26 8.20
C ASP A 132 14.74 6.55 7.41
N GLY A 133 13.68 7.36 7.24
CA GLY A 133 13.71 8.63 6.51
C GLY A 133 12.55 9.57 6.81
N ALA A 134 12.52 10.15 8.01
CA ALA A 134 11.85 11.43 8.28
C ALA A 134 12.83 12.41 8.95
#